data_AF-A0A3P6RD14-F1
#
_entry.id   AF-A0A3P6RD14-F1
#
_cell.length_a   1.000
_cell.length_b   1.000
_cell.length_c   1.000
_cell.angle_alpha   90.00
_cell.angle_beta   90.00
_cell.angle_gamma   90.00
#
_symmetry.space_group_name_H-M   'P 1'
#
loop_
_entity.id
_entity.type
_entity.pdbx_description
1 polymer ?
#
loop_
_entity_poly.entity_id
_entity_poly.type
_entity_poly.pdbx_seq_one_letter_code
_entity_poly.pdbx_strand_id
1 'polypeptide(L)'
;DEKGRDASYRIVADHLRAIVIALSDGVEPSAVDAGFVVRKMMRRSFWHAANKLKIDRFACAELVPIVVETLRLAYPDLETAAKRIEQCVAEEEKNYWSVIDKGEEMFEKIRADLPKDAKVFPGEDAFKLHDTHGVPIEITEDLSRAHGLTVDKKRFLELKGAAKVLSQSKSTFKKESSLDTSGLKSSDKVKYDYHLDQDGKYVFPPETTKVLALFCKNNRVDSLKTDGSIVLEHCQFYAEEGGQKCDRGFLELDERSIAEASFRSFCGGEDKWRACFAWKSRWRR
;
A
#
# COMPACT_ATOMS: atom_id res chain seq x y z
N ASP A 1 12.39 -1.94 -36.14
CA ASP A 1 12.84 -3.07 -36.99
C ASP A 1 11.68 -4.03 -37.20
N GLU A 2 11.65 -4.80 -38.30
CA GLU A 2 10.52 -5.67 -38.71
C GLU A 2 10.06 -6.71 -37.68
N LYS A 3 10.78 -6.89 -36.56
CA LYS A 3 10.49 -7.89 -35.51
C LYS A 3 10.33 -7.31 -34.10
N GLY A 4 10.40 -5.99 -33.91
CA GLY A 4 10.23 -5.34 -32.61
C GLY A 4 11.34 -5.68 -31.58
N ARG A 5 12.52 -6.12 -32.03
CA ARG A 5 13.64 -6.44 -31.13
C ARG A 5 14.24 -5.17 -30.54
N ASP A 6 14.33 -4.11 -31.34
CA ASP A 6 14.79 -2.79 -30.88
C ASP A 6 13.97 -2.27 -29.69
N ALA A 7 12.64 -2.43 -29.75
CA ALA A 7 11.76 -2.06 -28.65
C ALA A 7 12.03 -2.90 -27.38
N SER A 8 12.32 -4.20 -27.54
CA SER A 8 12.61 -5.08 -26.40
C SER A 8 13.97 -4.77 -25.77
N TYR A 9 15.00 -4.43 -26.56
CA TYR A 9 16.28 -3.97 -26.03
C TYR A 9 16.13 -2.71 -25.18
N ARG A 10 15.36 -1.71 -25.66
CA ARG A 10 15.08 -0.50 -24.89
C ARG A 10 14.34 -0.80 -23.59
N ILE A 11 13.30 -1.63 -23.64
CA ILE A 11 12.53 -2.02 -22.45
C ILE A 11 13.44 -2.66 -21.39
N VAL A 12 14.28 -3.63 -21.78
CA VAL A 12 15.18 -4.32 -20.85
C VAL A 12 16.22 -3.36 -20.29
N ALA A 13 16.86 -2.54 -21.14
CA ALA A 13 17.90 -1.61 -20.71
C ALA A 13 17.35 -0.52 -19.76
N ASP A 14 16.21 0.07 -20.09
CA ASP A 14 15.62 1.16 -19.29
C ASP A 14 15.06 0.64 -17.97
N HIS A 15 14.41 -0.54 -17.98
CA HIS A 15 13.94 -1.15 -16.74
C HIS A 15 15.11 -1.57 -15.85
N LEU A 16 16.16 -2.20 -16.37
CA LEU A 16 17.31 -2.57 -15.56
C LEU A 16 18.00 -1.35 -14.93
N ARG A 17 18.16 -0.24 -15.66
CA ARG A 17 18.66 1.02 -15.08
C ARG A 17 17.78 1.51 -13.93
N ALA A 18 16.46 1.56 -14.13
CA ALA A 18 15.53 1.99 -13.11
C ALA A 18 15.53 1.06 -11.88
N ILE A 19 15.63 -0.24 -12.09
CA ILE A 19 15.69 -1.27 -11.03
C ILE A 19 16.98 -1.11 -10.22
N VAL A 20 18.13 -1.00 -10.88
CA VAL A 20 19.43 -0.87 -10.22
C VAL A 20 19.47 0.36 -9.32
N ILE A 21 18.96 1.51 -9.79
CA ILE A 21 18.86 2.73 -8.98
C ILE A 21 17.88 2.52 -7.80
N ALA A 22 16.66 2.02 -8.07
CA ALA A 22 15.67 1.83 -7.02
C ALA A 22 16.13 0.86 -5.92
N LEU A 23 16.79 -0.23 -6.30
CA LEU A 23 17.38 -1.17 -5.35
C LEU A 23 18.51 -0.52 -4.57
N SER A 24 19.35 0.31 -5.20
CA SER A 24 20.41 1.08 -4.54
C SER A 24 19.85 2.00 -3.46
N ASP A 25 18.71 2.64 -3.72
CA ASP A 25 18.01 3.52 -2.78
C ASP A 25 17.26 2.75 -1.67
N GLY A 26 17.35 1.41 -1.64
CA GLY A 26 16.79 0.56 -0.60
C GLY A 26 15.36 0.09 -0.85
N VAL A 27 14.81 0.30 -2.05
CA VAL A 27 13.51 -0.27 -2.43
C VAL A 27 13.70 -1.75 -2.71
N GLU A 28 13.06 -2.63 -1.94
CA GLU A 28 13.13 -4.08 -2.16
C GLU A 28 11.88 -4.60 -2.91
N PRO A 29 12.01 -5.65 -3.75
CA PRO A 29 10.89 -6.22 -4.48
C PRO A 29 9.81 -6.76 -3.53
N SER A 30 8.61 -6.20 -3.60
CA SER A 30 7.52 -6.53 -2.67
C SER A 30 6.17 -6.65 -3.39
N ALA A 31 5.13 -7.06 -2.66
CA ALA A 31 3.77 -7.13 -3.20
C ALA A 31 3.02 -5.78 -3.16
N VAL A 32 3.60 -4.74 -2.54
CA VAL A 32 2.95 -3.44 -2.28
C VAL A 32 3.86 -2.25 -2.62
N ASP A 33 3.25 -1.08 -2.81
CA ASP A 33 3.95 0.20 -2.96
C ASP A 33 5.08 0.21 -4.01
N ALA A 34 6.21 0.86 -3.69
CA ALA A 34 7.36 0.96 -4.59
C ALA A 34 7.96 -0.40 -4.93
N GLY A 35 7.96 -1.34 -3.98
CA GLY A 35 8.45 -2.70 -4.19
C GLY A 35 7.64 -3.47 -5.24
N PHE A 36 6.33 -3.23 -5.32
CA PHE A 36 5.48 -3.79 -6.38
C PHE A 36 5.89 -3.29 -7.77
N VAL A 37 6.22 -2.01 -7.88
CA VAL A 37 6.65 -1.41 -9.16
C VAL A 37 8.00 -1.98 -9.59
N VAL A 38 8.97 -2.08 -8.67
CA VAL A 38 10.29 -2.69 -8.92
C VAL A 38 10.13 -4.14 -9.39
N ARG A 39 9.36 -4.94 -8.64
CA ARG A 39 9.06 -6.34 -9.00
C ARG A 39 8.43 -6.46 -10.39
N LYS A 40 7.49 -5.57 -10.73
CA LYS A 40 6.85 -5.54 -12.05
C LYS A 40 7.84 -5.23 -13.18
N MET A 41 8.73 -4.27 -12.99
CA MET A 41 9.78 -3.93 -13.97
C MET A 41 10.77 -5.09 -14.16
N MET A 42 11.18 -5.74 -13.06
CA MET A 42 12.06 -6.92 -13.10
C MET A 42 11.44 -8.02 -13.96
N ARG A 43 10.23 -8.46 -13.62
CA ARG A 43 9.53 -9.55 -14.34
C ARG A 43 9.30 -9.24 -15.81
N ARG A 44 8.99 -7.98 -16.13
CA ARG A 44 8.87 -7.53 -17.52
C ARG A 44 10.20 -7.62 -18.26
N SER A 45 11.30 -7.25 -17.62
CA SER A 45 12.65 -7.35 -18.19
C SER A 45 13.01 -8.80 -18.47
N PHE A 46 12.81 -9.70 -17.50
CA PHE A 46 13.09 -11.14 -17.64
C PHE A 46 12.29 -11.75 -18.79
N TRP A 47 11.01 -11.42 -18.88
CA TRP A 47 10.16 -11.94 -19.95
C TRP A 47 10.61 -11.47 -21.33
N HIS A 48 10.93 -10.19 -21.50
CA HIS A 48 11.42 -9.65 -22.78
C HIS A 48 12.79 -10.23 -23.15
N ALA A 49 13.70 -10.35 -22.18
CA ALA A 49 15.02 -10.96 -22.37
C ALA A 49 14.88 -12.40 -22.91
N ALA A 50 14.11 -13.25 -22.25
CA ALA A 50 13.96 -14.65 -22.68
C ALA A 50 13.12 -14.80 -23.96
N ASN A 51 11.92 -14.20 -24.00
CA ASN A 51 10.95 -14.53 -25.04
C ASN A 51 11.17 -13.75 -26.34
N LYS A 52 11.62 -12.50 -26.25
CA LYS A 52 11.81 -11.61 -27.41
C LYS A 52 13.26 -11.52 -27.86
N LEU A 53 14.21 -11.50 -26.94
CA LEU A 53 15.64 -11.37 -27.24
C LEU A 53 16.39 -12.71 -27.29
N LYS A 54 15.76 -13.81 -26.81
CA LYS A 54 16.36 -15.16 -26.77
C LYS A 54 17.62 -15.22 -25.90
N ILE A 55 17.64 -14.41 -24.83
CA ILE A 55 18.63 -14.51 -23.76
C ILE A 55 18.23 -15.67 -22.85
N ASP A 56 19.19 -16.45 -22.38
CA ASP A 56 18.91 -17.57 -21.49
C ASP A 56 18.31 -17.11 -20.15
N ARG A 57 17.46 -17.97 -19.57
CA ARG A 57 16.90 -17.72 -18.22
C ARG A 57 18.06 -17.61 -17.22
N PHE A 58 17.90 -16.79 -16.19
CA PHE A 58 18.88 -16.57 -15.11
C PHE A 58 20.10 -15.74 -15.52
N ALA A 59 20.09 -15.13 -16.71
CA ALA A 59 21.19 -14.29 -17.20
C ALA A 59 20.99 -12.79 -16.93
N CYS A 60 19.82 -12.35 -16.44
CA CYS A 60 19.56 -10.91 -16.31
C CYS A 60 20.38 -10.27 -15.17
N ALA A 61 20.78 -11.06 -14.17
CA ALA A 61 21.68 -10.60 -13.11
C ALA A 61 23.07 -10.23 -13.65
N GLU A 62 23.56 -10.92 -14.69
CA GLU A 62 24.86 -10.64 -15.34
C GLU A 62 24.90 -9.26 -16.02
N LEU A 63 23.74 -8.66 -16.27
CA LEU A 63 23.63 -7.31 -16.83
C LEU A 63 23.79 -6.21 -15.77
N VAL A 64 23.65 -6.54 -14.48
CA VAL A 64 23.74 -5.56 -13.38
C VAL A 64 25.11 -4.88 -13.35
N PRO A 65 26.26 -5.58 -13.38
CA PRO A 65 27.57 -4.94 -13.41
C PRO A 65 27.74 -3.96 -14.58
N ILE A 66 27.21 -4.31 -15.76
CA ILE A 66 27.26 -3.45 -16.96
C ILE A 66 26.45 -2.17 -16.72
N VAL A 67 25.26 -2.28 -16.15
CA VAL A 67 24.44 -1.11 -15.81
C VAL A 67 25.13 -0.22 -14.79
N VAL A 68 25.72 -0.81 -13.74
CA VAL A 68 26.48 -0.07 -12.73
C VAL A 68 27.63 0.71 -13.37
N GLU A 69 28.39 0.07 -14.27
CA GLU A 69 29.49 0.73 -14.99
C GLU A 69 28.99 1.93 -15.81
N THR A 70 27.84 1.82 -16.48
CA THR A 70 27.28 2.93 -17.25
C THR A 70 26.79 4.10 -16.40
N LEU A 71 26.46 3.87 -15.13
CA LEU A 71 25.87 4.86 -14.23
C LEU A 71 26.84 5.41 -13.17
N ARG A 72 28.02 4.80 -13.02
CA ARG A 72 28.99 5.12 -11.94
C ARG A 72 29.38 6.59 -11.82
N LEU A 73 29.41 7.33 -12.93
CA LEU A 73 29.77 8.76 -12.92
C LEU A 73 28.70 9.63 -12.26
N ALA A 74 27.42 9.26 -12.41
CA ALA A 74 26.30 9.97 -11.81
C ALA A 74 25.98 9.44 -10.40
N TYR A 75 26.26 8.16 -10.14
CA TYR A 75 25.96 7.47 -8.88
C TYR A 75 27.19 6.70 -8.38
N PRO A 76 28.16 7.39 -7.74
CA PRO A 76 29.42 6.76 -7.31
C PRO A 76 29.22 5.69 -6.23
N ASP A 77 28.20 5.85 -5.37
CA ASP A 77 27.91 4.89 -4.29
C ASP A 77 27.31 3.57 -4.81
N LEU A 78 26.90 3.53 -6.08
CA LEU A 78 26.24 2.37 -6.69
C LEU A 78 27.13 1.12 -6.72
N GLU A 79 28.45 1.30 -6.82
CA GLU A 79 29.42 0.21 -6.81
C GLU A 79 29.38 -0.58 -5.49
N THR A 80 29.12 0.09 -4.37
CA THR A 80 29.01 -0.56 -3.05
C THR A 80 27.77 -1.44 -2.94
N ALA A 81 26.70 -1.10 -3.65
CA ALA A 81 25.44 -1.83 -3.66
C ALA A 81 25.37 -2.93 -4.73
N ALA A 82 26.26 -2.91 -5.74
CA ALA A 82 26.20 -3.73 -6.94
C ALA A 82 26.00 -5.24 -6.65
N LYS A 83 26.79 -5.81 -5.72
CA LYS A 83 26.71 -7.22 -5.35
C LYS A 83 25.35 -7.61 -4.75
N ARG A 84 24.80 -6.77 -3.88
CA ARG A 84 23.47 -7.00 -3.28
C ARG A 84 22.38 -6.91 -4.36
N ILE A 85 22.49 -5.91 -5.23
CA ILE A 85 21.55 -5.68 -6.34
C ILE A 85 21.55 -6.90 -7.28
N GLU A 86 22.72 -7.40 -7.67
CA GLU A 86 22.89 -8.57 -8.51
C GLU A 86 22.23 -9.82 -7.90
N GLN A 87 22.45 -10.07 -6.60
CA GLN A 87 21.81 -11.16 -5.87
C GLN A 87 20.28 -11.01 -5.84
N CYS A 88 19.77 -9.80 -5.55
CA CYS A 88 18.34 -9.52 -5.52
C CYS A 88 17.68 -9.78 -6.89
N VAL A 89 18.33 -9.35 -7.98
CA VAL A 89 17.87 -9.62 -9.35
C VAL A 89 17.87 -11.13 -9.65
N ALA A 90 18.93 -11.84 -9.29
CA ALA A 90 19.04 -13.29 -9.50
C ALA A 90 17.96 -14.07 -8.73
N GLU A 91 17.71 -13.70 -7.48
CA GLU A 91 16.67 -14.32 -6.65
C GLU A 91 15.27 -14.06 -7.19
N GLU A 92 14.94 -12.83 -7.57
CA GLU A 92 13.64 -12.52 -8.16
C GLU A 92 13.47 -13.19 -9.54
N GLU A 93 14.53 -13.29 -10.35
CA GLU A 93 14.48 -14.02 -11.63
C GLU A 93 14.21 -15.51 -11.40
N LYS A 94 14.87 -16.12 -10.42
CA LYS A 94 14.62 -17.50 -10.01
C LYS A 94 13.17 -17.72 -9.56
N ASN A 95 12.67 -16.84 -8.71
CA ASN A 95 11.30 -16.90 -8.22
C ASN A 95 10.29 -16.71 -9.36
N TYR A 96 10.56 -15.78 -10.26
CA TYR A 96 9.71 -15.52 -11.42
C TYR A 96 9.58 -16.75 -12.31
N TRP A 97 10.70 -17.37 -12.72
CA TRP A 97 10.64 -18.56 -13.57
C TRP A 97 9.99 -19.75 -12.88
N SER A 98 10.21 -19.95 -11.57
CA SER A 98 9.48 -20.98 -10.82
C SER A 98 7.96 -20.76 -10.82
N VAL A 99 7.50 -19.51 -10.80
CA VAL A 99 6.08 -19.17 -10.93
C VAL A 99 5.58 -19.46 -12.35
N ILE A 100 6.35 -19.11 -13.38
CA ILE A 100 5.98 -19.37 -14.76
C ILE A 100 5.88 -20.86 -15.05
N ASP A 101 6.87 -21.66 -14.63
CA ASP A 101 6.89 -23.10 -14.87
C ASP A 101 5.66 -23.79 -14.23
N LYS A 102 5.32 -23.41 -13.00
CA LYS A 102 4.07 -23.88 -12.34
C LYS A 102 2.81 -23.42 -13.06
N GLY A 103 2.86 -22.20 -13.60
CA GLY A 103 1.78 -21.62 -14.41
C GLY A 103 1.54 -22.39 -15.70
N GLU A 104 2.62 -22.78 -16.39
CA GLU A 104 2.59 -23.61 -17.59
C GLU A 104 2.01 -25.01 -17.29
N GLU A 105 2.44 -25.66 -16.20
CA GLU A 105 1.85 -26.93 -15.77
C GLU A 105 0.35 -26.84 -15.49
N MET A 106 -0.09 -25.75 -14.88
CA MET A 106 -1.50 -25.53 -14.56
C MET A 106 -2.32 -25.22 -15.81
N PHE A 107 -1.76 -24.41 -16.72
CA PHE A 107 -2.36 -24.15 -18.03
C PHE A 107 -2.58 -25.46 -18.79
N GLU A 108 -1.59 -26.35 -18.82
CA GLU A 108 -1.70 -27.63 -19.53
C GLU A 108 -2.78 -28.55 -18.93
N LYS A 109 -2.95 -28.55 -17.60
CA LYS A 109 -4.04 -29.29 -16.95
C LYS A 109 -5.41 -28.75 -17.39
N ILE A 110 -5.60 -27.43 -17.31
CA ILE A 110 -6.86 -26.78 -17.71
C ILE A 110 -7.13 -27.05 -19.18
N ARG A 111 -6.11 -26.93 -20.03
CA ARG A 111 -6.20 -27.20 -21.47
C ARG A 111 -6.59 -28.64 -21.77
N ALA A 112 -6.04 -29.61 -21.03
CA ALA A 112 -6.35 -31.04 -21.20
C ALA A 112 -7.81 -31.37 -20.87
N ASP A 113 -8.42 -30.62 -19.95
CA ASP A 113 -9.82 -30.77 -19.55
C ASP A 113 -10.81 -30.07 -20.51
N LEU A 114 -10.31 -29.27 -21.46
CA LEU A 114 -11.16 -28.61 -22.45
C LEU A 114 -11.71 -29.62 -23.49
N PRO A 115 -12.90 -29.34 -24.06
CA PRO A 115 -13.40 -30.07 -25.22
C PRO A 115 -12.37 -30.11 -26.36
N LYS A 116 -12.30 -31.23 -27.10
CA LYS A 116 -11.31 -31.41 -28.18
C LYS A 116 -11.41 -30.38 -29.30
N ASP A 117 -12.58 -29.78 -29.48
CA ASP A 117 -12.90 -28.75 -30.47
C ASP A 117 -12.90 -27.33 -29.89
N ALA A 118 -12.48 -27.17 -28.63
CA ALA A 118 -12.37 -25.86 -28.00
C ALA A 118 -11.43 -24.95 -28.80
N LYS A 119 -11.87 -23.72 -29.03
CA LYS A 119 -11.08 -22.64 -29.66
C LYS A 119 -10.76 -21.52 -28.68
N VAL A 120 -11.36 -21.55 -27.49
CA VAL A 120 -11.28 -20.47 -26.51
C VAL A 120 -10.78 -21.01 -25.19
N PHE A 121 -9.74 -20.39 -24.64
CA PHE A 121 -9.29 -20.63 -23.27
C PHE A 121 -10.14 -19.78 -22.32
N PRO A 122 -10.77 -20.36 -21.28
CA PRO A 122 -11.71 -19.65 -20.42
C PRO A 122 -11.08 -18.44 -19.72
N GLY A 123 -11.84 -17.34 -19.64
CA GLY A 123 -11.38 -16.10 -19.03
C GLY A 123 -11.26 -16.20 -17.50
N GLU A 124 -12.09 -17.04 -16.87
CA GLU A 124 -12.02 -17.38 -15.45
C GLU A 124 -10.68 -18.05 -15.11
N ASP A 125 -10.27 -19.02 -15.92
CA ASP A 125 -9.01 -19.74 -15.74
C ASP A 125 -7.81 -18.85 -16.02
N ALA A 126 -7.88 -18.02 -17.07
CA ALA A 126 -6.87 -17.01 -17.34
C ALA A 126 -6.75 -16.00 -16.19
N PHE A 127 -7.89 -15.60 -15.61
CA PHE A 127 -7.92 -14.73 -14.45
C PHE A 127 -7.32 -15.40 -13.22
N LYS A 128 -7.62 -16.69 -12.98
CA LYS A 128 -7.03 -17.46 -11.88
C LYS A 128 -5.51 -17.58 -12.01
N LEU A 129 -5.01 -17.92 -13.20
CA LEU A 129 -3.56 -17.97 -13.49
C LEU A 129 -2.88 -16.62 -13.20
N HIS A 130 -3.52 -15.51 -13.56
CA HIS A 130 -3.00 -14.17 -13.31
C HIS A 130 -3.09 -13.73 -11.85
N ASP A 131 -4.28 -13.76 -11.26
CA ASP A 131 -4.58 -13.18 -9.95
C ASP A 131 -4.07 -14.05 -8.80
N THR A 132 -4.25 -15.37 -8.90
CA THR A 132 -3.85 -16.32 -7.84
C THR A 132 -2.42 -16.82 -8.02
N HIS A 133 -2.03 -17.12 -9.26
CA HIS A 133 -0.74 -17.75 -9.53
C HIS A 133 0.32 -16.77 -10.05
N GLY A 134 -0.03 -15.51 -10.32
CA GLY A 134 0.93 -14.48 -10.72
C GLY A 134 1.49 -14.64 -12.15
N VAL A 135 0.85 -15.46 -12.98
CA VAL A 135 1.22 -15.68 -14.39
C VAL A 135 0.74 -14.49 -15.23
N PRO A 136 1.63 -13.75 -15.92
CA PRO A 136 1.22 -12.69 -16.82
C PRO A 136 0.25 -13.17 -17.90
N ILE A 137 -0.74 -12.34 -18.23
CA ILE A 137 -1.76 -12.67 -19.23
C ILE A 137 -1.12 -12.90 -20.61
N GLU A 138 -0.02 -12.22 -20.91
CA GLU A 138 0.75 -12.37 -22.13
C GLU A 138 1.28 -13.80 -22.31
N ILE A 139 1.66 -14.47 -21.21
CA ILE A 139 2.11 -15.87 -21.24
C ILE A 139 0.93 -16.78 -21.54
N THR A 140 -0.19 -16.60 -20.84
CA THR A 140 -1.41 -17.38 -21.10
C THR A 140 -1.89 -17.22 -22.54
N GLU A 141 -1.77 -16.02 -23.11
CA GLU A 141 -2.09 -15.74 -24.52
C GLU A 141 -1.13 -16.44 -25.50
N ASP A 142 0.17 -16.42 -25.20
CA ASP A 142 1.18 -17.08 -26.04
C ASP A 142 1.04 -18.61 -25.99
N LEU A 143 0.81 -19.19 -24.80
CA LEU A 143 0.49 -20.62 -24.63
C LEU A 143 -0.79 -21.00 -25.37
N SER A 144 -1.86 -20.23 -25.19
CA SER A 144 -3.13 -20.45 -25.90
C SER A 144 -2.91 -20.47 -27.41
N ARG A 145 -2.19 -19.47 -27.95
CA ARG A 145 -1.92 -19.37 -29.39
C ARG A 145 -1.11 -20.56 -29.91
N ALA A 146 -0.13 -21.05 -29.16
CA ALA A 146 0.66 -22.22 -29.53
C ALA A 146 -0.20 -23.49 -29.68
N HIS A 147 -1.32 -23.56 -28.96
CA HIS A 147 -2.29 -24.66 -29.02
C HIS A 147 -3.53 -24.36 -29.89
N GLY A 148 -3.52 -23.29 -30.68
CA GLY A 148 -4.66 -22.92 -31.54
C GLY A 148 -5.87 -22.37 -30.79
N LEU A 149 -5.69 -21.95 -29.54
CA LEU A 149 -6.71 -21.33 -28.69
C LEU A 149 -6.56 -19.80 -28.66
N THR A 150 -7.66 -19.11 -28.40
CA THR A 150 -7.68 -17.69 -28.04
C THR A 150 -8.16 -17.52 -26.61
N VAL A 151 -7.53 -16.65 -25.81
CA VAL A 151 -8.03 -16.37 -24.45
C VAL A 151 -9.30 -15.52 -24.52
N ASP A 152 -10.32 -15.83 -23.71
CA ASP A 152 -11.44 -14.93 -23.47
C ASP A 152 -11.00 -13.70 -22.66
N LYS A 153 -10.42 -12.74 -23.38
CA LYS A 153 -9.92 -11.48 -22.80
C LYS A 153 -11.04 -10.63 -22.21
N LYS A 154 -12.24 -10.70 -22.78
CA LYS A 154 -13.37 -9.89 -22.31
C LYS A 154 -13.72 -10.32 -20.89
N ARG A 155 -13.90 -11.63 -20.69
CA ARG A 155 -14.21 -12.17 -19.38
C ARG A 155 -13.08 -11.96 -18.37
N PHE A 156 -11.83 -12.14 -18.79
CA PHE A 156 -10.66 -11.81 -17.97
C PHE A 156 -10.68 -10.36 -17.46
N LEU A 157 -10.95 -9.39 -18.35
CA LEU A 157 -10.99 -7.97 -18.00
C LEU A 157 -12.16 -7.61 -17.08
N GLU A 158 -13.32 -8.23 -17.27
CA GLU A 158 -14.48 -8.09 -16.37
C GLU A 158 -14.14 -8.54 -14.94
N LEU A 159 -13.53 -9.73 -14.80
CA LEU A 159 -13.11 -10.28 -13.51
C LEU A 159 -12.04 -9.42 -12.84
N LYS A 160 -11.05 -8.96 -13.62
CA LYS A 160 -10.02 -8.03 -13.15
C LYS A 160 -10.60 -6.70 -12.67
N GLY A 161 -11.61 -6.18 -13.38
CA GLY A 161 -12.35 -4.99 -12.97
C GLY A 161 -13.10 -5.20 -11.66
N ALA A 162 -13.82 -6.31 -11.52
CA ALA A 162 -14.54 -6.67 -10.30
C ALA A 162 -13.60 -6.83 -9.09
N ALA A 163 -12.45 -7.52 -9.28
CA ALA A 163 -11.44 -7.69 -8.24
C ALA A 163 -10.85 -6.35 -7.76
N LYS A 164 -10.61 -5.42 -8.68
CA LYS A 164 -10.12 -4.07 -8.35
C LYS A 164 -11.13 -3.29 -7.50
N VAL A 165 -12.43 -3.36 -7.83
CA VAL A 165 -13.49 -2.71 -7.04
C VAL A 165 -13.56 -3.33 -5.64
N LEU A 166 -13.48 -4.66 -5.54
CA LEU A 166 -13.46 -5.37 -4.26
C LEU A 166 -12.24 -4.99 -3.41
N SER A 167 -11.05 -4.88 -4.00
CA SER A 167 -9.85 -4.46 -3.26
C SER A 167 -9.96 -3.03 -2.74
N GLN A 168 -10.56 -2.13 -3.52
CA GLN A 168 -10.80 -0.74 -3.10
C GLN A 168 -11.86 -0.64 -1.99
N SER A 169 -12.89 -1.51 -2.01
CA SER A 169 -13.84 -1.60 -0.90
C SER A 169 -13.23 -2.22 0.37
N LYS A 170 -12.22 -3.08 0.25
CA LYS A 170 -11.52 -3.68 1.39
C LYS A 170 -10.47 -2.75 1.99
N SER A 171 -9.88 -1.84 1.21
CA SER A 171 -9.06 -0.72 1.72
C SER A 171 -9.93 0.37 2.36
N THR A 172 -10.93 -0.05 3.13
CA THR A 172 -11.63 0.81 4.06
C THR A 172 -10.67 1.07 5.21
N PHE A 173 -9.65 1.91 4.97
CA PHE A 173 -9.36 2.96 5.92
C PHE A 173 -10.67 3.73 5.99
N LYS A 174 -11.59 3.23 6.83
CA LYS A 174 -12.85 3.88 7.12
C LYS A 174 -12.38 5.24 7.58
N LYS A 175 -12.59 6.27 6.77
CA LYS A 175 -12.81 7.60 7.30
C LYS A 175 -13.99 7.38 8.24
N GLU A 176 -13.71 7.00 9.49
CA GLU A 176 -14.69 6.99 10.54
C GLU A 176 -15.24 8.40 10.52
N SER A 177 -16.50 8.49 10.09
CA SER A 177 -17.39 9.62 10.29
C SER A 177 -16.72 10.96 10.56
N SER A 178 -16.63 11.79 9.52
CA SER A 178 -16.40 13.22 9.73
C SER A 178 -17.53 13.78 10.59
N LEU A 179 -17.24 14.04 11.85
CA LEU A 179 -18.14 14.81 12.71
C LEU A 179 -18.20 16.23 12.16
N ASP A 180 -19.41 16.75 11.98
CA ASP A 180 -19.60 18.13 11.54
C ASP A 180 -19.18 19.08 12.65
N THR A 181 -17.91 19.48 12.60
CA THR A 181 -17.27 20.44 13.50
C THR A 181 -17.20 21.83 12.87
N SER A 182 -17.95 22.06 11.79
CA SER A 182 -17.97 23.35 11.08
C SER A 182 -18.27 24.50 12.04
N GLY A 183 -17.41 25.51 12.04
CA GLY A 183 -17.54 26.70 12.90
C GLY A 183 -17.06 26.52 14.35
N LEU A 184 -16.55 25.35 14.74
CA LEU A 184 -15.90 25.16 16.04
C LEU A 184 -14.42 25.54 15.94
N LYS A 185 -13.95 26.42 16.83
CA LYS A 185 -12.53 26.79 16.93
C LYS A 185 -11.87 25.99 18.06
N SER A 186 -11.22 24.88 17.71
CA SER A 186 -10.50 24.00 18.65
C SER A 186 -8.98 24.11 18.45
N SER A 187 -8.19 23.99 19.51
CA SER A 187 -6.73 24.09 19.45
C SER A 187 -6.08 23.00 20.30
N ASP A 188 -5.07 22.34 19.75
CA ASP A 188 -4.26 21.34 20.45
C ASP A 188 -2.87 21.86 20.86
N LYS A 189 -2.61 23.17 20.67
CA LYS A 189 -1.28 23.76 20.90
C LYS A 189 -0.78 23.61 22.35
N VAL A 190 -1.71 23.59 23.31
CA VAL A 190 -1.42 23.48 24.75
C VAL A 190 -0.71 22.18 25.12
N LYS A 191 -0.80 21.12 24.31
CA LYS A 191 -0.06 19.87 24.55
C LYS A 191 1.45 19.99 24.35
N TYR A 192 1.91 21.07 23.73
CA TYR A 192 3.33 21.37 23.53
C TYR A 192 3.88 22.33 24.60
N ASP A 193 3.03 22.82 25.50
CA ASP A 193 3.41 23.67 26.62
C ASP A 193 3.80 22.81 27.82
N TYR A 194 4.89 22.05 27.68
CA TYR A 194 5.46 21.22 28.74
C TYR A 194 6.85 21.72 29.11
N HIS A 195 7.29 21.39 30.33
CA HIS A 195 8.68 21.57 30.76
C HIS A 195 9.24 20.27 31.31
N LEU A 196 10.56 20.20 31.46
CA LEU A 196 11.23 19.10 32.13
C LEU A 196 11.40 19.46 33.62
N ASP A 197 11.04 18.53 34.51
CA ASP A 197 11.40 18.64 35.92
C ASP A 197 12.88 18.33 36.15
N GLN A 198 13.31 18.38 37.42
CA GLN A 198 14.70 18.13 37.82
C GLN A 198 15.17 16.70 37.50
N ASP A 199 14.24 15.75 37.30
CA ASP A 199 14.51 14.35 36.94
C ASP A 199 14.41 14.11 35.42
N GLY A 200 14.17 15.17 34.62
CA GLY A 200 14.02 15.06 33.17
C GLY A 200 12.68 14.47 32.73
N LYS A 201 11.64 14.51 33.56
CA LYS A 201 10.29 14.09 33.18
C LYS A 201 9.49 15.26 32.64
N TYR A 202 8.68 14.99 31.62
CA TYR A 202 7.75 15.95 31.06
C TYR A 202 6.63 16.26 32.06
N VAL A 203 6.52 17.54 32.43
CA VAL A 203 5.46 18.07 33.28
C VAL A 203 4.56 18.98 32.44
N PHE A 204 3.28 18.65 32.46
CA PHE A 204 2.22 19.32 31.73
C PHE A 204 1.40 20.17 32.73
N PRO A 205 1.32 21.50 32.56
CA PRO A 205 0.49 22.36 33.41
C PRO A 205 -1.00 21.98 33.28
N PRO A 206 -1.78 22.01 34.37
CA PRO A 206 -3.23 21.81 34.29
C PRO A 206 -3.89 22.88 33.40
N GLU A 207 -4.74 22.45 32.46
CA GLU A 207 -5.43 23.34 31.53
C GLU A 207 -6.94 23.39 31.80
N THR A 208 -7.50 24.59 31.92
CA THR A 208 -8.95 24.79 32.00
C THR A 208 -9.51 25.12 30.63
N THR A 209 -10.47 24.32 30.14
CA THR A 209 -10.96 24.40 28.76
C THR A 209 -12.49 24.37 28.71
N LYS A 210 -13.08 24.85 27.60
CA LYS A 210 -14.53 24.83 27.38
C LYS A 210 -14.95 23.70 26.47
N VAL A 211 -16.13 23.12 26.75
CA VAL A 211 -16.79 22.17 25.86
C VAL A 211 -17.52 22.94 24.75
N LEU A 212 -17.07 22.76 23.51
CA LEU A 212 -17.64 23.40 22.32
C LEU A 212 -18.81 22.61 21.71
N ALA A 213 -18.73 21.28 21.74
CA ALA A 213 -19.76 20.41 21.19
C ALA A 213 -19.72 19.02 21.82
N LEU A 214 -20.86 18.34 21.76
CA LEU A 214 -21.02 16.94 22.13
C LEU A 214 -21.67 16.20 20.95
N PHE A 215 -21.27 14.95 20.74
CA PHE A 215 -21.76 14.09 19.68
C PHE A 215 -22.08 12.70 20.20
N CYS A 216 -23.23 12.15 19.80
CA CYS A 216 -23.60 10.76 20.05
C CYS A 216 -23.98 10.11 18.72
N LYS A 217 -23.34 8.99 18.36
CA LYS A 217 -23.53 8.31 17.06
C LYS A 217 -23.47 9.28 15.87
N ASN A 218 -22.49 10.18 15.88
CA ASN A 218 -22.24 11.22 14.87
C ASN A 218 -23.26 12.36 14.75
N ASN A 219 -24.23 12.44 15.65
CA ASN A 219 -25.17 13.56 15.72
C ASN A 219 -24.78 14.51 16.85
N ARG A 220 -24.83 15.82 16.59
CA ARG A 220 -24.60 16.84 17.62
C ARG A 220 -25.73 16.80 18.66
N VAL A 221 -25.38 16.80 19.93
CA VAL A 221 -26.32 16.70 21.05
C VAL A 221 -26.00 17.74 22.13
N ASP A 222 -26.99 18.08 22.95
CA ASP A 222 -26.80 19.00 24.09
C ASP A 222 -26.32 18.30 25.37
N SER A 223 -26.44 16.97 25.43
CA SER A 223 -25.99 16.16 26.57
C SER A 223 -25.68 14.71 26.16
N LEU A 224 -24.71 14.09 26.82
CA LEU A 224 -24.31 12.70 26.59
C LEU A 224 -24.82 11.79 27.71
N LYS A 225 -25.85 10.98 27.45
CA LYS A 225 -26.30 9.96 28.43
C LYS A 225 -25.51 8.65 28.35
N THR A 226 -24.88 8.42 27.21
CA THR A 226 -24.10 7.23 26.85
C THR A 226 -22.75 7.67 26.28
N ASP A 227 -21.96 6.69 25.83
CA ASP A 227 -20.72 6.93 25.12
C ASP A 227 -20.94 7.89 23.95
N GLY A 228 -19.98 8.78 23.79
CA GLY A 228 -20.07 9.84 22.83
C GLY A 228 -18.74 10.56 22.69
N SER A 229 -18.85 11.78 22.24
CA SER A 229 -17.77 12.47 21.60
C SER A 229 -17.81 13.95 22.00
N ILE A 230 -16.86 14.40 22.81
CA ILE A 230 -16.68 15.79 23.23
C ILE A 230 -15.75 16.54 22.26
N VAL A 231 -15.96 17.84 22.08
CA VAL A 231 -15.01 18.74 21.41
C VAL A 231 -14.65 19.85 22.39
N LEU A 232 -13.35 20.02 22.63
CA LEU A 232 -12.82 21.01 23.57
C LEU A 232 -12.25 22.21 22.81
N GLU A 233 -12.28 23.38 23.44
CA GLU A 233 -11.66 24.61 22.91
C GLU A 233 -10.13 24.49 22.88
N HIS A 234 -9.56 24.02 24.00
CA HIS A 234 -8.14 23.68 24.14
C HIS A 234 -8.02 22.21 24.57
N CYS A 235 -7.13 21.44 23.93
CA CYS A 235 -6.91 20.04 24.27
C CYS A 235 -5.42 19.71 24.41
N GLN A 236 -5.06 19.15 25.58
CA GLN A 236 -3.67 18.81 25.94
C GLN A 236 -3.31 17.35 25.66
N PHE A 237 -4.26 16.53 25.21
CA PHE A 237 -4.06 15.10 25.02
C PHE A 237 -3.59 14.74 23.62
N TYR A 238 -2.64 13.80 23.52
CA TYR A 238 -2.23 13.22 22.26
C TYR A 238 -3.25 12.21 21.76
N ALA A 239 -3.70 12.44 20.54
CA ALA A 239 -4.53 11.51 19.80
C ALA A 239 -3.69 10.39 19.18
N GLU A 240 -4.34 9.25 18.92
CA GLU A 240 -3.74 8.14 18.18
C GLU A 240 -3.42 8.58 16.73
N GLU A 241 -2.13 8.54 16.36
CA GLU A 241 -1.62 8.89 15.04
C GLU A 241 -0.28 8.16 14.79
N GLY A 242 0.00 7.76 13.55
CA GLY A 242 1.31 7.21 13.18
C GLY A 242 1.76 5.94 13.92
N GLY A 243 0.81 5.15 14.45
CA GLY A 243 1.12 3.96 15.25
C GLY A 243 1.39 4.23 16.73
N GLN A 244 1.36 5.50 17.16
CA GLN A 244 1.46 5.89 18.57
C GLN A 244 0.10 5.71 19.26
N LYS A 245 0.09 5.09 20.45
CA LYS A 245 -1.12 4.97 21.29
C LYS A 245 -1.55 6.34 21.79
N CYS A 246 -2.87 6.55 21.89
CA CYS A 246 -3.43 7.76 22.47
C CYS A 246 -3.22 7.88 23.97
N ASP A 247 -3.28 9.12 24.46
CA ASP A 247 -3.32 9.40 25.89
C ASP A 247 -4.68 9.00 26.49
N ARG A 248 -4.65 8.80 27.81
CA ARG A 248 -5.85 8.62 28.65
C ARG A 248 -5.75 9.55 29.84
N GLY A 249 -6.88 10.11 30.23
CA GLY A 249 -6.96 10.98 31.41
C GLY A 249 -8.39 11.29 31.79
N PHE A 250 -8.56 12.27 32.67
CA PHE A 250 -9.85 12.65 33.21
C PHE A 250 -10.17 14.11 32.88
N LEU A 251 -11.46 14.40 32.69
CA LEU A 251 -11.99 15.77 32.68
C LEU A 251 -12.75 15.99 33.98
N GLU A 252 -12.49 17.14 34.62
CA GLU A 252 -13.12 17.51 35.89
C GLU A 252 -13.99 18.76 35.69
N LEU A 253 -15.15 18.80 36.34
CA LEU A 253 -16.01 19.99 36.45
C LEU A 253 -16.40 20.12 37.92
N ASP A 254 -16.32 21.33 38.48
CA ASP A 254 -16.70 21.62 39.87
C ASP A 254 -16.05 20.67 40.91
N GLU A 255 -14.74 20.41 40.76
CA GLU A 255 -13.93 19.53 41.63
C GLU A 255 -14.44 18.08 41.73
N ARG A 256 -15.26 17.64 40.75
CA ARG A 256 -15.66 16.25 40.59
C ARG A 256 -15.04 15.71 39.30
N SER A 257 -14.35 14.58 39.39
CA SER A 257 -13.92 13.84 38.20
C SER A 257 -15.15 13.23 37.52
N ILE A 258 -15.43 13.61 36.28
CA ILE A 258 -16.71 13.32 35.62
C ILE A 258 -16.63 12.21 34.58
N ALA A 259 -15.47 12.02 33.94
CA ALA A 259 -15.30 10.95 32.96
C ALA A 259 -13.82 10.59 32.71
N GLU A 260 -13.57 9.30 32.46
CA GLU A 260 -12.35 8.83 31.80
C GLU A 260 -12.47 9.13 30.29
N ALA A 261 -11.43 9.72 29.71
CA ALA A 261 -11.38 10.11 28.32
C ALA A 261 -10.29 9.34 27.58
N SER A 262 -10.61 8.88 26.36
CA SER A 262 -9.63 8.27 25.45
C SER A 262 -9.67 9.00 24.12
N PHE A 263 -8.53 9.53 23.71
CA PHE A 263 -8.47 10.58 22.69
C PHE A 263 -8.19 10.00 21.30
N ARG A 264 -9.02 10.32 20.32
CA ARG A 264 -8.83 9.93 18.92
C ARG A 264 -8.84 11.16 18.03
N SER A 265 -7.96 11.20 17.03
CA SER A 265 -7.95 12.26 16.03
C SER A 265 -8.94 11.93 14.93
N PHE A 266 -9.67 12.95 14.47
CA PHE A 266 -10.52 12.86 13.28
C PHE A 266 -10.09 13.98 12.33
N CYS A 267 -9.90 13.65 11.06
CA CYS A 267 -9.58 14.64 10.02
C CYS A 267 -10.87 15.05 9.30
N GLY A 268 -11.33 16.29 9.49
CA GLY A 268 -12.42 16.89 8.72
C GLY A 268 -11.98 18.19 8.05
N GLY A 269 -12.02 18.24 6.71
CA GLY A 269 -11.83 19.47 5.92
C GLY A 269 -10.40 20.03 5.89
N GLU A 270 -10.17 21.03 5.03
CA GLU A 270 -8.85 21.60 4.67
C GLU A 270 -8.07 22.24 5.83
N ASP A 271 -8.70 22.41 7.00
CA ASP A 271 -8.05 22.78 8.24
C ASP A 271 -8.13 21.61 9.22
N LYS A 272 -6.97 21.04 9.59
CA LYS A 272 -6.86 19.89 10.51
C LYS A 272 -7.29 20.27 11.94
N TRP A 273 -8.58 20.31 12.23
CA TRP A 273 -9.09 20.50 13.59
C TRP A 273 -9.03 19.16 14.36
N ARG A 274 -8.34 19.12 15.51
CA ARG A 274 -8.25 17.92 16.37
C ARG A 274 -9.34 17.98 17.44
N ALA A 275 -10.45 17.26 17.22
CA ALA A 275 -11.48 17.09 18.24
C ALA A 275 -11.08 16.03 19.28
N CYS A 276 -11.34 16.29 20.56
CA CYS A 276 -10.89 15.48 21.69
C CYS A 276 -12.03 14.74 22.38
N PHE A 277 -12.17 13.45 22.08
CA PHE A 277 -13.29 12.64 22.53
C PHE A 277 -13.06 12.01 23.91
N ALA A 278 -14.08 12.04 24.78
CA ALA A 278 -14.09 11.41 26.10
C ALA A 278 -15.15 10.31 26.16
N TRP A 279 -14.88 9.22 26.88
CA TRP A 279 -15.66 7.98 26.81
C TRP A 279 -16.19 7.58 28.20
N LYS A 280 -17.38 8.06 28.62
CA LYS A 280 -18.51 7.24 29.11
C LYS A 280 -19.69 8.01 29.72
N SER A 281 -20.82 7.31 29.68
CA SER A 281 -22.10 7.43 30.41
C SER A 281 -22.32 8.60 31.37
N ARG A 282 -23.19 9.53 30.93
CA ARG A 282 -24.02 10.48 31.72
C ARG A 282 -23.42 11.87 31.99
N TRP A 283 -23.93 12.83 31.21
CA TRP A 283 -23.78 14.27 31.32
C TRP A 283 -25.17 14.92 31.42
N ARG A 284 -25.27 15.97 32.24
CA ARG A 284 -26.26 17.04 32.11
C ARG A 284 -25.49 18.37 32.07
N ARG A 285 -25.98 19.29 31.24
CA ARG A 285 -25.54 20.70 31.24
C ARG A 285 -25.78 21.34 32.60
#